data_AF-A0ABD3KAM6-F1
#
_entry.id   AF-A0ABD3KAM6-F1
#
_cell.length_a   1.000
_cell.length_b   1.000
_cell.length_c   1.000
_cell.angle_alpha   90.00
_cell.angle_beta   90.00
_cell.angle_gamma   90.00
#
_symmetry.space_group_name_H-M   'P 1'
#
loop_
_entity.id
_entity.type
_entity.pdbx_description
1 polymer ?
#
loop_
_entity_poly.entity_id
_entity_poly.type
_entity_poly.pdbx_seq_one_letter_code
_entity_poly.pdbx_strand_id
1 'polypeptide(L)'
;MTSSSALSPALLLPRSCRHGASSMKELQTLAPISPARLSSLLQTMKRPRRTPPSTPPTPQTIHRLHHHRRRRGEKAVSVGQSLAAETPEWVPLDLAESELSLPLTFPTGQTFRWKRTGPLRFTGAVGPHLVSLKHLEDGDVAYCVHGDRPDGAGARSALLDFLNADIRLGEIWEAFSASDPRFAELARLLRGARVLRQDPLECLVQFLCSSNNNIARITKMVDFISSLGRHLGTVEGLEFYEFPSLDRLLAVSEKDFREAGFGYRFATCFPNI
;
A
#
# COMPACT_ATOMS: atom_id res chain seq x y z
N MET A 1 -54.96 -38.26 -3.16
CA MET A 1 -54.49 -39.57 -3.65
C MET A 1 -54.20 -39.43 -5.13
N THR A 2 -53.10 -40.05 -5.60
CA THR A 2 -52.59 -40.19 -6.99
C THR A 2 -52.15 -38.88 -7.69
N SER A 3 -50.88 -38.59 -8.03
CA SER A 3 -49.73 -39.30 -8.66
C SER A 3 -49.54 -38.91 -10.14
N SER A 4 -48.25 -38.80 -10.54
CA SER A 4 -47.66 -38.68 -11.90
C SER A 4 -47.65 -37.28 -12.54
N SER A 5 -46.47 -36.65 -12.74
CA SER A 5 -45.43 -36.87 -13.78
C SER A 5 -45.92 -36.45 -15.18
N ALA A 6 -45.16 -35.91 -16.12
CA ALA A 6 -43.80 -35.39 -16.26
C ALA A 6 -43.84 -34.59 -17.58
N LEU A 7 -43.09 -33.49 -17.72
CA LEU A 7 -42.81 -32.90 -19.03
C LEU A 7 -41.45 -32.20 -18.97
N SER A 8 -40.53 -32.74 -19.77
CA SER A 8 -39.22 -32.19 -20.10
C SER A 8 -39.33 -31.36 -21.39
N PRO A 9 -38.45 -30.38 -21.63
CA PRO A 9 -37.90 -30.28 -22.98
C PRO A 9 -36.37 -30.23 -22.98
N ALA A 10 -35.81 -31.07 -23.85
CA ALA A 10 -34.39 -31.19 -24.15
C ALA A 10 -33.87 -29.98 -24.94
N LEU A 11 -32.76 -29.41 -24.48
CA LEU A 11 -31.90 -28.52 -25.27
C LEU A 11 -30.96 -29.38 -26.13
N LEU A 12 -31.08 -29.22 -27.46
CA LEU A 12 -30.07 -29.63 -28.42
C LEU A 12 -28.87 -28.68 -28.34
N LEU A 13 -27.68 -29.23 -28.09
CA LEU A 13 -26.39 -28.64 -28.48
C LEU A 13 -25.74 -29.54 -29.55
N PRO A 14 -25.17 -28.97 -30.63
CA PRO A 14 -24.36 -29.74 -31.57
C PRO A 14 -22.98 -30.08 -31.01
N ARG A 15 -22.46 -31.19 -31.55
CA ARG A 15 -21.23 -31.87 -31.19
C ARG A 15 -20.00 -31.33 -31.93
N SER A 16 -18.84 -31.69 -31.34
CA SER A 16 -17.52 -31.94 -31.94
C SER A 16 -16.54 -30.76 -31.84
N CYS A 17 -15.29 -30.90 -31.41
CA CYS A 17 -14.36 -32.05 -31.41
C CYS A 17 -13.54 -32.08 -30.10
N ARG A 18 -13.56 -33.20 -29.35
CA ARG A 18 -12.45 -34.17 -29.15
C ARG A 18 -11.04 -33.55 -29.26
N HIS A 19 -10.27 -33.60 -28.16
CA HIS A 19 -9.03 -34.38 -27.96
C HIS A 19 -8.58 -34.23 -26.49
N GLY A 20 -8.14 -35.32 -25.85
CA GLY A 20 -7.34 -35.26 -24.60
C GLY A 20 -8.03 -35.69 -23.30
N ALA A 21 -8.74 -36.82 -23.29
CA ALA A 21 -9.07 -37.51 -22.04
C ALA A 21 -7.89 -38.39 -21.61
N SER A 22 -7.21 -38.04 -20.51
CA SER A 22 -6.58 -39.04 -19.65
C SER A 22 -6.38 -38.50 -18.23
N SER A 23 -6.83 -39.29 -17.27
CA SER A 23 -6.64 -39.19 -15.82
C SER A 23 -7.40 -38.09 -15.05
N MET A 24 -8.70 -38.29 -14.85
CA MET A 24 -9.43 -37.75 -13.70
C MET A 24 -10.50 -38.73 -13.22
N LYS A 25 -10.05 -39.92 -12.81
CA LYS A 25 -10.85 -40.88 -12.05
C LYS A 25 -9.98 -41.50 -10.97
N GLU A 26 -9.85 -40.79 -9.86
CA GLU A 26 -9.68 -41.33 -8.50
C GLU A 26 -9.46 -40.15 -7.54
N LEU A 27 -10.55 -39.60 -7.01
CA LEU A 27 -10.53 -38.84 -5.75
C LEU A 27 -11.97 -38.62 -5.29
N GLN A 28 -12.60 -39.72 -4.88
CA GLN A 28 -13.68 -39.68 -3.90
C GLN A 28 -13.27 -40.56 -2.73
N THR A 29 -13.50 -40.02 -1.53
CA THR A 29 -13.31 -40.61 -0.19
C THR A 29 -11.92 -40.45 0.43
N LEU A 30 -11.67 -39.27 1.02
CA LEU A 30 -10.71 -39.14 2.12
C LEU A 30 -11.45 -38.68 3.38
N ALA A 31 -11.47 -39.56 4.37
CA ALA A 31 -11.95 -39.28 5.73
C ALA A 31 -11.07 -38.20 6.41
N PRO A 32 -11.59 -37.46 7.41
CA PRO A 32 -10.82 -36.41 8.09
C PRO A 32 -9.57 -36.98 8.77
N ILE A 33 -8.44 -36.30 8.57
CA ILE A 33 -7.13 -36.70 9.10
C ILE A 33 -7.09 -36.37 10.59
N SER A 34 -6.90 -37.39 11.43
CA SER A 34 -6.69 -37.23 12.88
C SER A 34 -5.40 -36.43 13.17
N PRO A 35 -5.38 -35.56 14.20
CA PRO A 35 -4.25 -34.69 14.56
C PRO A 35 -2.92 -35.44 14.80
N ALA A 36 -2.95 -36.75 15.04
CA ALA A 36 -1.74 -37.57 15.18
C ALA A 36 -0.98 -37.82 13.86
N ARG A 37 -1.62 -37.67 12.67
CA ARG A 37 -0.96 -37.86 11.37
C ARG A 37 -0.27 -36.60 10.85
N LEU A 38 -0.64 -35.42 11.35
CA LEU A 38 -0.02 -34.15 10.97
C LEU A 38 1.38 -33.97 11.61
N SER A 39 1.57 -34.49 12.82
CA SER A 39 2.87 -34.44 13.53
C SER A 39 3.94 -35.32 12.87
N SER A 40 3.54 -36.46 12.29
CA SER A 40 4.43 -37.39 11.58
C SER A 40 4.93 -36.83 10.24
N LEU A 41 4.11 -36.06 9.51
CA LEU A 41 4.51 -35.38 8.27
C LEU A 41 5.42 -34.16 8.51
N LEU A 42 5.31 -33.51 9.66
CA LEU A 42 6.18 -32.39 10.04
C LEU A 42 7.55 -32.82 10.57
N GLN A 43 7.69 -34.08 11.02
CA GLN A 43 8.96 -34.62 11.52
C GLN A 43 9.91 -35.15 10.43
N THR A 44 9.43 -35.39 9.21
CA THR A 44 10.25 -35.94 8.10
C THR A 44 10.87 -34.87 7.18
N MET A 45 10.73 -33.58 7.48
CA MET A 45 11.40 -32.48 6.75
C MET A 45 12.51 -31.78 7.54
N LYS A 46 13.27 -32.49 8.36
CA LYS A 46 14.58 -32.00 8.85
C LYS A 46 15.66 -32.28 7.81
N ARG A 47 15.73 -31.43 6.77
CA ARG A 47 16.95 -31.31 5.94
C ARG A 47 18.03 -30.57 6.75
N PRO A 48 19.32 -30.95 6.63
CA PRO A 48 20.40 -30.26 7.33
C PRO A 48 20.52 -28.80 6.85
N ARG A 49 20.62 -27.85 7.80
CA ARG A 49 20.87 -26.44 7.51
C ARG A 49 22.23 -26.29 6.85
N ARG A 50 22.28 -25.81 5.61
CA ARG A 50 23.50 -25.28 5.00
C ARG A 50 23.76 -23.88 5.56
N THR A 51 24.98 -23.61 6.00
CA THR A 51 25.41 -22.27 6.41
C THR A 51 25.39 -21.34 5.18
N PRO A 52 24.95 -20.08 5.34
CA PRO A 52 25.07 -19.08 4.27
C PRO A 52 26.55 -18.75 4.02
N PRO A 53 26.96 -18.46 2.77
CA PRO A 53 28.31 -17.97 2.50
C PRO A 53 28.54 -16.60 3.14
N SER A 54 29.77 -16.36 3.58
CA SER A 54 30.22 -15.11 4.21
C SER A 54 30.07 -13.92 3.25
N THR A 55 29.45 -12.85 3.75
CA THR A 55 29.32 -11.55 3.07
C THR A 55 30.70 -10.94 2.81
N PRO A 56 30.99 -10.38 1.61
CA PRO A 56 32.23 -9.63 1.37
C PRO A 56 32.23 -8.33 2.20
N PRO A 57 33.40 -7.84 2.64
CA PRO A 57 33.49 -6.60 3.42
C PRO A 57 33.16 -5.36 2.56
N THR A 58 32.41 -4.44 3.17
CA THR A 58 32.09 -3.11 2.63
C THR A 58 33.36 -2.28 2.41
N PRO A 59 33.60 -1.67 1.24
CA PRO A 59 34.71 -0.75 1.06
C PRO A 59 34.53 0.50 1.94
N GLN A 60 35.53 0.80 2.77
CA GLN A 60 35.64 2.10 3.44
C GLN A 60 36.16 3.14 2.45
N THR A 61 35.29 4.02 1.96
CA THR A 61 35.71 5.20 1.20
C THR A 61 35.90 6.37 2.15
N ILE A 62 37.15 6.62 2.52
CA ILE A 62 37.62 7.90 3.04
C ILE A 62 37.89 8.80 1.83
N HIS A 63 37.07 9.83 1.62
CA HIS A 63 37.48 11.00 0.84
C HIS A 63 37.47 12.23 1.74
N ARG A 64 38.69 12.64 2.13
CA ARG A 64 39.00 14.00 2.56
C ARG A 64 38.79 14.94 1.37
N LEU A 65 37.78 15.79 1.43
CA LEU A 65 37.75 17.01 0.63
C LEU A 65 38.38 18.15 1.47
N HIS A 66 39.56 18.58 1.04
CA HIS A 66 40.21 19.78 1.52
C HIS A 66 39.41 21.01 1.06
N HIS A 67 38.66 21.64 1.96
CA HIS A 67 38.14 22.98 1.72
C HIS A 67 39.11 24.03 2.25
N HIS A 68 39.62 24.85 1.33
CA HIS A 68 40.41 26.04 1.63
C HIS A 68 39.61 27.04 2.47
N ARG A 69 40.16 27.35 3.65
CA ARG A 69 39.70 28.37 4.59
C ARG A 69 40.01 29.76 4.02
N ARG A 70 39.01 30.49 3.53
CA ARG A 70 39.09 31.95 3.33
C ARG A 70 38.35 32.65 4.48
N ARG A 71 39.11 33.38 5.30
CA ARG A 71 38.58 34.33 6.30
C ARG A 71 38.06 35.58 5.58
N ARG A 72 36.83 36.01 5.88
CA ARG A 72 36.46 37.44 5.83
C ARG A 72 35.16 37.74 6.57
N GLY A 73 35.28 38.62 7.57
CA GLY A 73 34.33 39.70 7.90
C GLY A 73 32.97 39.30 8.48
N GLU A 74 32.87 39.36 9.80
CA GLU A 74 31.59 39.52 10.50
C GLU A 74 30.91 40.82 10.06
N LYS A 75 29.69 40.70 9.53
CA LYS A 75 28.68 41.76 9.58
C LYS A 75 27.41 41.13 10.09
N ALA A 76 26.96 41.62 11.25
CA ALA A 76 25.68 41.30 11.84
C ALA A 76 24.57 41.64 10.84
N VAL A 77 23.78 40.63 10.48
CA VAL A 77 22.52 40.81 9.74
C VAL A 77 21.40 40.38 10.67
N SER A 78 20.47 41.30 10.82
CA SER A 78 19.25 41.27 11.61
C SER A 78 18.52 39.93 11.54
N VAL A 79 18.18 39.42 12.73
CA VAL A 79 17.24 38.32 12.95
C VAL A 79 15.88 38.72 12.37
N GLY A 80 15.64 38.24 11.14
CA GLY A 80 14.32 38.25 10.53
C GLY A 80 13.40 37.31 11.30
N GLN A 81 12.21 37.81 11.63
CA GLN A 81 11.19 37.15 12.41
C GLN A 81 10.90 35.74 11.87
N SER A 82 11.05 34.74 12.74
CA SER A 82 10.51 33.40 12.54
C SER A 82 8.99 33.54 12.47
N LEU A 83 8.41 33.45 11.26
CA LEU A 83 6.98 33.22 11.13
C LEU A 83 6.67 31.93 11.90
N ALA A 84 5.84 32.03 12.92
CA ALA A 84 5.34 30.86 13.63
C ALA A 84 4.69 29.94 12.59
N ALA A 85 5.14 28.69 12.53
CA ALA A 85 4.48 27.68 11.73
C ALA A 85 3.02 27.60 12.22
N GLU A 86 2.09 28.07 11.39
CA GLU A 86 0.67 27.97 11.69
C GLU A 86 0.35 26.51 11.98
N THR A 87 -0.17 26.25 13.18
CA THR A 87 -0.55 24.90 13.56
C THR A 87 -1.73 24.49 12.68
N PRO A 88 -1.64 23.35 11.96
CA PRO A 88 -2.70 22.96 11.04
C PRO A 88 -4.01 22.75 11.79
N GLU A 89 -5.10 23.28 11.23
CA GLU A 89 -6.45 23.11 11.76
C GLU A 89 -6.89 21.65 11.55
N TRP A 90 -7.12 20.93 12.66
CA TRP A 90 -7.56 19.55 12.65
C TRP A 90 -9.08 19.47 12.76
N VAL A 91 -9.69 18.76 11.84
CA VAL A 91 -11.14 18.56 11.76
C VAL A 91 -11.47 17.08 11.98
N PRO A 92 -12.51 16.73 12.75
CA PRO A 92 -12.98 15.35 12.86
C PRO A 92 -13.33 14.75 11.49
N LEU A 93 -12.96 13.50 11.27
CA LEU A 93 -13.32 12.75 10.05
C LEU A 93 -14.58 11.89 10.24
N ASP A 94 -15.11 11.84 11.46
CA ASP A 94 -16.28 11.03 11.85
C ASP A 94 -16.07 9.52 11.65
N LEU A 95 -14.83 9.05 11.82
CA LEU A 95 -14.46 7.63 11.78
C LEU A 95 -13.78 7.25 13.09
N ALA A 96 -14.41 6.33 13.83
CA ALA A 96 -13.82 5.74 15.02
C ALA A 96 -12.69 4.77 14.68
N GLU A 97 -11.82 4.47 15.65
CA GLU A 97 -10.71 3.51 15.49
C GLU A 97 -11.20 2.14 14.97
N SER A 98 -12.41 1.71 15.35
CA SER A 98 -12.99 0.46 14.87
C SER A 98 -13.30 0.44 13.38
N GLU A 99 -13.50 1.61 12.78
CA GLU A 99 -13.79 1.80 11.36
C GLU A 99 -12.53 2.17 10.56
N LEU A 100 -11.53 2.78 11.20
CA LEU A 100 -10.26 3.12 10.56
C LEU A 100 -9.13 3.15 11.59
N SER A 101 -8.21 2.19 11.49
CA SER A 101 -6.93 2.17 12.21
C SER A 101 -5.82 2.57 11.26
N LEU A 102 -5.20 3.74 11.47
CA LEU A 102 -4.14 4.24 10.60
C LEU A 102 -2.92 3.29 10.54
N PRO A 103 -2.43 2.74 11.67
CA PRO A 103 -1.33 1.78 11.67
C PRO A 103 -1.65 0.44 10.99
N LEU A 104 -2.92 0.04 10.95
CA LEU A 104 -3.35 -1.20 10.30
C LEU A 104 -3.83 -0.99 8.86
N THR A 105 -3.77 0.24 8.36
CA THR A 105 -4.22 0.58 7.00
C THR A 105 -3.03 1.01 6.14
N PHE A 106 -2.23 2.01 6.56
CA PHE A 106 -1.20 2.59 5.69
C PHE A 106 0.07 1.75 5.52
N PRO A 107 0.75 1.28 6.59
CA PRO A 107 2.01 0.54 6.44
C PRO A 107 1.79 -0.96 6.14
N THR A 108 0.76 -1.31 5.36
CA THR A 108 0.37 -2.70 5.07
C THR A 108 0.75 -3.16 3.66
N GLY A 109 1.37 -2.29 2.86
CA GLY A 109 1.71 -2.59 1.47
C GLY A 109 0.55 -2.38 0.48
N GLN A 110 -0.60 -1.88 0.95
CA GLN A 110 -1.67 -1.40 0.08
C GLN A 110 -1.25 -0.16 -0.70
N THR A 111 -0.62 0.80 -0.01
CA THR A 111 -0.07 2.03 -0.58
C THR A 111 1.36 2.24 -0.07
N PHE A 112 2.19 2.90 -0.87
CA PHE A 112 3.55 3.27 -0.51
C PHE A 112 3.75 4.79 -0.45
N ARG A 113 2.69 5.57 -0.67
CA ARG A 113 2.73 7.05 -0.73
C ARG A 113 2.35 7.74 0.58
N TRP A 114 1.75 7.00 1.50
CA TRP A 114 1.43 7.51 2.83
C TRP A 114 2.60 7.30 3.79
N LYS A 115 3.13 8.39 4.32
CA LYS A 115 4.32 8.41 5.18
C LYS A 115 3.91 8.68 6.61
N ARG A 116 4.55 8.00 7.57
CA ARG A 116 4.37 8.29 8.99
C ARG A 116 5.06 9.60 9.32
N THR A 117 4.26 10.63 9.64
CA THR A 117 4.74 11.97 10.01
C THR A 117 4.60 12.23 11.50
N GLY A 118 4.32 11.21 12.33
CA GLY A 118 4.31 11.34 13.78
C GLY A 118 3.78 10.09 14.49
N PRO A 119 3.64 10.13 15.83
CA PRO A 119 2.93 9.10 16.58
C PRO A 119 1.48 9.01 16.08
N LEU A 120 1.07 7.84 15.59
CA LEU A 120 -0.26 7.60 15.03
C LEU A 120 -0.70 8.65 14.00
N ARG A 121 0.26 9.26 13.29
CA ARG A 121 0.02 10.31 12.31
C ARG A 121 0.63 9.93 10.98
N PHE A 122 -0.17 10.00 9.93
CA PHE A 122 0.22 9.69 8.57
C PHE A 122 -0.14 10.84 7.64
N THR A 123 0.66 11.05 6.61
CA THR A 123 0.42 12.09 5.60
C THR A 123 0.57 11.48 4.23
N GLY A 124 -0.30 11.86 3.31
CA GLY A 124 -0.29 11.37 1.94
C GLY A 124 -1.00 12.33 1.00
N ALA A 125 -0.82 12.08 -0.29
CA ALA A 125 -1.56 12.76 -1.34
C ALA A 125 -2.81 11.94 -1.70
N VAL A 126 -3.94 12.62 -1.86
CA VAL A 126 -5.17 12.07 -2.44
C VAL A 126 -5.55 12.98 -3.61
N GLY A 127 -5.23 12.53 -4.84
CA GLY A 127 -5.28 13.39 -6.02
C GLY A 127 -4.45 14.67 -5.81
N PRO A 128 -5.04 15.87 -5.98
CA PRO A 128 -4.34 17.14 -5.80
C PRO A 128 -4.24 17.60 -4.33
N HIS A 129 -4.79 16.84 -3.37
CA HIS A 129 -4.88 17.23 -1.97
C HIS A 129 -3.80 16.58 -1.12
N LEU A 130 -3.04 17.39 -0.39
CA LEU A 130 -2.11 16.91 0.65
C LEU A 130 -2.82 16.89 1.99
N VAL A 131 -2.91 15.71 2.60
CA VAL A 131 -3.72 15.49 3.81
C VAL A 131 -2.91 14.76 4.87
N SER A 132 -3.04 15.18 6.13
CA SER A 132 -2.61 14.38 7.27
C SER A 132 -3.80 13.82 8.02
N LEU A 133 -3.62 12.62 8.57
CA LEU A 133 -4.55 11.93 9.47
C LEU A 133 -3.86 11.66 10.80
N LYS A 134 -4.60 11.76 11.91
CA LYS A 134 -4.15 11.31 13.22
C LYS A 134 -5.30 10.68 14.01
N HIS A 135 -4.96 9.81 14.95
CA HIS A 135 -5.90 9.45 16.02
C HIS A 135 -5.95 10.54 17.09
N LEU A 136 -7.16 10.81 17.57
CA LEU A 136 -7.46 11.60 18.76
C LEU A 136 -7.36 10.72 20.01
N GLU A 137 -7.46 11.34 21.19
CA GLU A 137 -7.32 10.64 22.48
C GLU A 137 -8.43 9.62 22.74
N ASP A 138 -9.62 9.84 22.16
CA ASP A 138 -10.77 8.94 22.20
C ASP A 138 -10.72 7.82 21.16
N GLY A 139 -9.69 7.81 20.30
CA GLY A 139 -9.49 6.85 19.22
C GLY A 139 -10.07 7.31 17.88
N ASP A 140 -10.88 8.37 17.83
CA ASP A 140 -11.45 8.87 16.59
C ASP A 140 -10.37 9.46 15.67
N VAL A 141 -10.65 9.47 14.38
CA VAL A 141 -9.73 9.98 13.37
C VAL A 141 -10.05 11.44 13.07
N ALA A 142 -9.02 12.29 13.10
CA ALA A 142 -9.06 13.66 12.61
C ALA A 142 -8.14 13.81 11.40
N TYR A 143 -8.46 14.78 10.55
CA TYR A 143 -7.67 15.13 9.37
C TYR A 143 -7.36 16.62 9.32
N CYS A 144 -6.29 16.99 8.63
CA CYS A 144 -6.01 18.37 8.24
C CYS A 144 -5.53 18.40 6.78
N VAL A 145 -5.82 19.50 6.09
CA VAL A 145 -5.42 19.70 4.69
C VAL A 145 -4.31 20.75 4.64
N HIS A 146 -3.27 20.48 3.87
CA HIS A 146 -2.12 21.37 3.72
C HIS A 146 -2.22 22.21 2.45
N GLY A 147 -1.60 23.39 2.47
CA GLY A 147 -1.51 24.33 1.35
C GLY A 147 -2.04 25.72 1.69
N ASP A 148 -1.73 26.71 0.86
CA ASP A 148 -2.04 28.13 1.14
C ASP A 148 -3.54 28.45 1.13
N ARG A 149 -4.31 27.72 0.31
CA ARG A 149 -5.78 27.82 0.20
C ARG A 149 -6.38 26.46 -0.11
N PRO A 150 -6.51 25.58 0.90
CA PRO A 150 -6.98 24.22 0.68
C PRO A 150 -8.48 24.23 0.34
N ASP A 151 -8.86 23.49 -0.71
CA ASP A 151 -10.25 23.08 -0.91
C ASP A 151 -10.61 22.03 0.13
N GLY A 152 -11.05 22.47 1.32
CA GLY A 152 -11.35 21.59 2.44
C GLY A 152 -12.50 20.62 2.15
N ALA A 153 -13.51 21.05 1.39
CA ALA A 153 -14.66 20.22 1.06
C ALA A 153 -14.31 19.15 0.01
N GLY A 154 -13.62 19.54 -1.07
CA GLY A 154 -13.12 18.60 -2.07
C GLY A 154 -12.12 17.61 -1.49
N ALA A 155 -11.19 18.08 -0.65
CA ALA A 155 -10.23 17.22 0.05
C ALA A 155 -10.93 16.21 0.97
N ARG A 156 -11.94 16.63 1.74
CA ARG A 156 -12.72 15.72 2.60
C ARG A 156 -13.45 14.66 1.77
N SER A 157 -14.10 15.06 0.68
CA SER A 157 -14.81 14.14 -0.20
C SER A 157 -13.87 13.12 -0.83
N ALA A 158 -12.75 13.58 -1.39
CA ALA A 158 -11.74 12.72 -2.00
C ALA A 158 -11.10 11.77 -0.97
N LEU A 159 -10.84 12.26 0.25
CA LEU A 159 -10.31 11.47 1.35
C LEU A 159 -11.28 10.35 1.77
N LEU A 160 -12.56 10.67 1.93
CA LEU A 160 -13.57 9.66 2.33
C LEU A 160 -13.76 8.60 1.24
N ASP A 161 -13.74 8.99 -0.04
CA ASP A 161 -13.76 8.05 -1.16
C ASP A 161 -12.52 7.16 -1.18
N PHE A 162 -11.32 7.75 -1.07
CA PHE A 162 -10.04 7.03 -1.00
C PHE A 162 -9.99 6.04 0.17
N LEU A 163 -10.50 6.46 1.34
CA LEU A 163 -10.62 5.60 2.50
C LEU A 163 -11.74 4.58 2.36
N ASN A 164 -12.58 4.61 1.32
CA ASN A 164 -13.71 3.70 1.15
C ASN A 164 -14.67 3.77 2.35
N ALA A 165 -14.92 4.99 2.85
CA ALA A 165 -15.60 5.26 4.11
C ALA A 165 -17.14 5.11 4.06
N ASP A 166 -17.71 5.00 2.86
CA ASP A 166 -19.10 4.62 2.61
C ASP A 166 -19.43 3.21 3.13
N ILE A 167 -18.43 2.34 3.21
CA ILE A 167 -18.57 0.98 3.74
C ILE A 167 -18.47 0.98 5.26
N ARG A 168 -19.50 0.44 5.93
CA ARG A 168 -19.51 0.16 7.37
C ARG A 168 -18.67 -1.09 7.66
N LEU A 169 -17.45 -0.90 8.16
CA LEU A 169 -16.50 -2.00 8.37
C LEU A 169 -17.00 -2.98 9.42
N GLY A 170 -17.63 -2.48 10.49
CA GLY A 170 -18.24 -3.29 11.53
C GLY A 170 -19.22 -4.34 10.99
N GLU A 171 -20.11 -3.97 10.05
CA GLU A 171 -21.11 -4.88 9.48
C GLU A 171 -20.46 -6.03 8.68
N ILE A 172 -19.45 -5.71 7.87
CA ILE A 172 -18.68 -6.72 7.13
C ILE A 172 -17.96 -7.67 8.09
N TRP A 173 -17.37 -7.12 9.15
CA TRP A 173 -16.59 -7.89 10.11
C TRP A 173 -17.46 -8.80 10.94
N GLU A 174 -18.66 -8.37 11.31
CA GLU A 174 -19.66 -9.21 11.97
C GLU A 174 -20.07 -10.38 11.06
N ALA A 175 -20.37 -10.12 9.79
CA ALA A 175 -20.72 -11.15 8.83
C ALA A 175 -19.60 -12.19 8.64
N PHE A 176 -18.35 -11.74 8.51
CA PHE A 176 -17.18 -12.63 8.38
C PHE A 176 -16.89 -13.40 9.67
N SER A 177 -17.00 -12.74 10.83
CA SER A 177 -16.79 -13.39 12.13
C SER A 177 -17.85 -14.46 12.42
N ALA A 178 -19.10 -14.23 12.03
CA ALA A 178 -20.16 -15.22 12.14
C ALA A 178 -19.94 -16.43 11.22
N SER A 179 -19.24 -16.24 10.10
CA SER A 179 -19.02 -17.26 9.06
C SER A 179 -17.74 -18.08 9.28
N ASP A 180 -16.71 -17.50 9.92
CA ASP A 180 -15.40 -18.13 10.13
C ASP A 180 -14.87 -17.87 11.56
N PRO A 181 -14.80 -18.89 12.43
CA PRO A 181 -14.25 -18.76 13.79
C PRO A 181 -12.79 -18.29 13.82
N ARG A 182 -11.98 -18.66 12.83
CA ARG A 182 -10.59 -18.20 12.73
C ARG A 182 -10.54 -16.71 12.40
N PHE A 183 -11.42 -16.24 11.52
CA PHE A 183 -11.58 -14.81 11.27
C PHE A 183 -12.01 -14.09 12.54
N ALA A 184 -13.00 -14.60 13.27
CA ALA A 184 -13.50 -13.99 14.50
C ALA A 184 -12.41 -13.79 15.57
N GLU A 185 -11.46 -14.73 15.69
CA GLU A 185 -10.30 -14.59 16.56
C GLU A 185 -9.37 -13.44 16.10
N LEU A 186 -9.02 -13.42 14.81
CA LEU A 186 -8.11 -12.43 14.24
C LEU A 186 -8.73 -11.02 14.16
N ALA A 187 -10.04 -10.92 13.96
CA ALA A 187 -10.78 -9.66 13.91
C ALA A 187 -10.62 -8.83 15.21
N ARG A 188 -10.38 -9.48 16.35
CA ARG A 188 -10.12 -8.73 17.59
C ARG A 188 -8.79 -7.97 17.56
N LEU A 189 -7.81 -8.46 16.79
CA LEU A 189 -6.45 -7.91 16.72
C LEU A 189 -6.26 -6.92 15.57
N LEU A 190 -7.12 -6.99 14.55
CA LEU A 190 -6.95 -6.22 13.31
C LEU A 190 -7.98 -5.09 13.17
N ARG A 191 -8.78 -4.81 14.20
CA ARG A 191 -9.92 -3.88 14.14
C ARG A 191 -9.54 -2.54 13.50
N GLY A 192 -10.37 -2.05 12.59
CA GLY A 192 -10.11 -0.84 11.82
C GLY A 192 -9.18 -1.01 10.62
N ALA A 193 -8.65 -2.21 10.35
CA ALA A 193 -7.91 -2.49 9.12
C ALA A 193 -8.84 -2.36 7.91
N ARG A 194 -8.63 -1.30 7.12
CA ARG A 194 -9.47 -0.95 5.99
C ARG A 194 -8.74 -1.14 4.66
N VAL A 195 -9.51 -1.50 3.63
CA VAL A 195 -9.03 -1.55 2.24
C VAL A 195 -9.26 -0.21 1.57
N LEU A 196 -8.20 0.35 0.97
CA LEU A 196 -8.21 1.65 0.30
C LEU A 196 -8.76 1.57 -1.14
N ARG A 197 -9.46 2.61 -1.58
CA ARG A 197 -9.93 2.82 -2.96
C ARG A 197 -8.96 3.76 -3.68
N GLN A 198 -7.82 3.22 -4.10
CA GLN A 198 -6.76 3.99 -4.77
C GLN A 198 -7.11 4.33 -6.21
N ASP A 199 -6.54 5.43 -6.73
CA ASP A 199 -6.58 5.75 -8.16
C ASP A 199 -6.00 4.57 -8.98
N PRO A 200 -6.68 4.12 -10.06
CA PRO A 200 -6.24 2.94 -10.82
C PRO A 200 -4.83 3.05 -11.42
N LEU A 201 -4.42 4.22 -11.90
CA LEU A 201 -3.09 4.41 -12.48
C LEU A 201 -2.03 4.38 -11.39
N GLU A 202 -2.23 5.12 -10.31
CA GLU A 202 -1.36 5.12 -9.13
C GLU A 202 -1.21 3.72 -8.54
N CYS A 203 -2.32 3.00 -8.39
CA CYS A 203 -2.35 1.62 -7.89
C CYS A 203 -1.53 0.69 -8.79
N LEU A 204 -1.82 0.68 -10.09
CA LEU A 204 -1.14 -0.18 -11.07
C LEU A 204 0.38 0.03 -11.04
N VAL A 205 0.83 1.29 -11.09
CA VAL A 205 2.26 1.63 -11.13
C VAL A 205 2.97 1.24 -9.84
N GLN A 206 2.35 1.44 -8.67
CA GLN A 206 2.90 0.98 -7.39
C GLN A 206 3.08 -0.56 -7.36
N PHE A 207 2.10 -1.32 -7.86
CA PHE A 207 2.18 -2.77 -7.90
C PHE A 207 3.15 -3.32 -8.95
N LEU A 208 3.33 -2.62 -10.07
CA LEU A 208 4.40 -2.93 -11.01
C LEU A 208 5.79 -2.78 -10.37
N CYS A 209 5.95 -1.79 -9.47
CA CYS A 209 7.17 -1.63 -8.67
C CYS A 209 7.37 -2.74 -7.62
N SER A 210 6.31 -3.42 -7.18
CA SER A 210 6.33 -4.35 -6.05
C SER A 210 6.70 -5.80 -6.37
N SER A 211 6.45 -6.24 -7.61
CA SER A 211 6.70 -7.62 -8.05
C SER A 211 8.11 -8.09 -7.71
N ASN A 212 8.34 -9.20 -7.00
CA ASN A 212 9.69 -9.69 -6.63
C ASN A 212 10.62 -8.60 -6.03
N ASN A 213 10.10 -7.80 -5.11
CA ASN A 213 10.81 -6.66 -4.52
C ASN A 213 10.59 -6.60 -3.00
N ASN A 214 11.29 -5.73 -2.30
CA ASN A 214 11.07 -5.48 -0.87
C ASN A 214 10.54 -4.06 -0.64
N ILE A 215 9.84 -3.86 0.48
CA ILE A 215 9.16 -2.61 0.81
C ILE A 215 10.09 -1.39 0.67
N ALA A 216 11.32 -1.46 1.17
CA ALA A 216 12.26 -0.32 1.10
C ALA A 216 12.58 0.09 -0.34
N ARG A 217 12.82 -0.87 -1.23
CA ARG A 217 13.09 -0.59 -2.65
C ARG A 217 11.83 -0.14 -3.39
N ILE A 218 10.67 -0.69 -3.05
CA ILE A 218 9.37 -0.27 -3.61
C ILE A 218 9.11 1.20 -3.26
N THR A 219 9.23 1.56 -1.98
CA THR A 219 9.05 2.93 -1.51
C THR A 219 9.97 3.89 -2.26
N LYS A 220 11.26 3.56 -2.41
CA LYS A 220 12.20 4.41 -3.20
C LYS A 220 11.74 4.61 -4.65
N MET A 221 11.30 3.55 -5.32
CA MET A 221 10.83 3.62 -6.70
C MET A 221 9.55 4.46 -6.83
N VAL A 222 8.61 4.29 -5.90
CA VAL A 222 7.35 5.04 -5.85
C VAL A 222 7.58 6.50 -5.49
N ASP A 223 8.54 6.80 -4.59
CA ASP A 223 8.95 8.17 -4.26
C ASP A 223 9.54 8.88 -5.48
N PHE A 224 10.42 8.20 -6.24
CA PHE A 224 10.94 8.74 -7.49
C PHE A 224 9.81 9.04 -8.47
N ILE A 225 8.91 8.09 -8.73
CA ILE A 225 7.77 8.31 -9.61
C ILE A 225 6.92 9.49 -9.14
N SER A 226 6.62 9.55 -7.84
CA SER A 226 5.84 10.63 -7.25
C SER A 226 6.50 11.99 -7.49
N SER A 227 7.82 12.11 -7.38
CA SER A 227 8.56 13.36 -7.60
C SER A 227 8.47 13.93 -9.03
N LEU A 228 8.03 13.13 -10.00
CA LEU A 228 7.74 13.60 -11.36
C LEU A 228 6.43 14.40 -11.46
N GLY A 229 5.58 14.29 -10.44
CA GLY A 229 4.33 15.02 -10.31
C GLY A 229 4.51 16.44 -9.78
N ARG A 230 3.38 17.13 -9.60
CA ARG A 230 3.37 18.49 -9.04
C ARG A 230 3.64 18.43 -7.54
N HIS A 231 4.60 19.23 -7.05
CA HIS A 231 4.85 19.35 -5.61
C HIS A 231 3.61 19.92 -4.88
N LEU A 232 3.17 19.25 -3.82
CA LEU A 232 2.02 19.64 -3.02
C LEU A 232 2.42 20.31 -1.71
N GLY A 233 3.60 20.00 -1.17
CA GLY A 233 4.09 20.58 0.07
C GLY A 233 5.05 19.67 0.82
N THR A 234 5.61 20.23 1.90
CA THR A 234 6.54 19.54 2.79
C THR A 234 5.93 19.45 4.19
N VAL A 235 5.88 18.25 4.76
CA VAL A 235 5.35 18.00 6.11
C VAL A 235 6.38 17.19 6.88
N GLU A 236 6.83 17.70 8.03
CA GLU A 236 7.86 17.05 8.87
C GLU A 236 9.15 16.72 8.11
N GLY A 237 9.55 17.60 7.19
CA GLY A 237 10.74 17.43 6.35
C GLY A 237 10.59 16.41 5.22
N LEU A 238 9.39 15.86 5.00
CA LEU A 238 9.10 14.95 3.90
C LEU A 238 8.35 15.69 2.80
N GLU A 239 8.79 15.51 1.55
CA GLU A 239 8.12 16.09 0.39
C GLU A 239 7.01 15.18 -0.13
N PHE A 240 5.93 15.82 -0.56
CA PHE A 240 4.75 15.18 -1.12
C PHE A 240 4.38 15.81 -2.45
N TYR A 241 3.93 14.95 -3.36
CA TYR A 241 3.65 15.30 -4.74
C TYR A 241 2.30 14.71 -5.15
N GLU A 242 1.65 15.31 -6.13
CA GLU A 242 0.54 14.70 -6.86
C GLU A 242 1.08 13.51 -7.66
N PHE A 243 0.26 12.48 -7.92
CA PHE A 243 0.74 11.38 -8.77
C PHE A 243 0.94 11.90 -10.21
N PRO A 244 2.04 11.56 -10.90
CA PRO A 244 2.24 12.04 -12.27
C PRO A 244 1.19 11.46 -13.22
N SER A 245 0.74 12.29 -14.16
CA SER A 245 -0.04 11.84 -15.32
C SER A 245 0.75 10.83 -16.16
N LEU A 246 0.06 10.04 -16.96
CA LEU A 246 0.70 9.10 -17.88
C LEU A 246 1.69 9.79 -18.85
N ASP A 247 1.34 10.97 -19.38
CA ASP A 247 2.22 11.72 -20.28
C ASP A 247 3.56 12.10 -19.60
N ARG A 248 3.50 12.46 -18.31
CA ARG A 248 4.70 12.73 -17.51
C ARG A 248 5.56 11.49 -17.31
N LEU A 249 4.94 10.32 -17.10
CA LEU A 249 5.66 9.04 -16.98
C LEU A 249 6.33 8.65 -18.30
N LEU A 250 5.63 8.83 -19.42
CA LEU A 250 6.13 8.50 -20.76
C LEU A 250 7.29 9.40 -21.22
N ALA A 251 7.39 10.62 -20.68
CA ALA A 251 8.44 11.56 -21.02
C ALA A 251 9.79 11.29 -20.30
N VAL A 252 9.83 10.38 -19.33
CA VAL A 252 11.05 10.07 -18.57
C VAL A 252 11.90 9.06 -19.32
N SER A 253 13.22 9.31 -19.36
CA SER A 253 14.14 8.42 -20.08
C SER A 253 14.34 7.09 -19.35
N GLU A 254 14.60 6.02 -20.10
CA GLU A 254 14.99 4.72 -19.53
C GLU A 254 16.19 4.86 -18.57
N LYS A 255 17.14 5.74 -18.91
CA LYS A 255 18.33 5.99 -18.09
C LYS A 255 17.94 6.48 -16.70
N ASP A 256 17.01 7.41 -16.60
CA ASP A 256 16.57 7.96 -15.31
C ASP A 256 15.89 6.89 -14.46
N PHE A 257 15.05 6.04 -15.06
CA PHE A 257 14.45 4.91 -14.35
C PHE A 257 15.48 3.87 -13.88
N ARG A 258 16.52 3.61 -14.68
CA ARG A 258 17.61 2.72 -14.28
C ARG A 258 18.38 3.30 -13.09
N GLU A 259 18.70 4.59 -13.13
CA GLU A 259 19.35 5.31 -12.02
C GLU A 259 18.47 5.35 -10.75
N ALA A 260 17.15 5.45 -10.92
CA ALA A 260 16.17 5.35 -9.83
C ALA A 260 16.03 3.93 -9.25
N GLY A 261 16.67 2.91 -9.84
CA GLY A 261 16.73 1.55 -9.32
C GLY A 261 15.62 0.62 -9.82
N PHE A 262 14.95 0.96 -10.93
CA PHE A 262 13.94 0.09 -11.56
C PHE A 262 14.58 -1.18 -12.15
N GLY A 263 15.86 -1.12 -12.53
CA GLY A 263 16.54 -2.25 -13.18
C GLY A 263 15.84 -2.66 -14.47
N TYR A 264 15.74 -3.97 -14.74
CA TYR A 264 15.05 -4.50 -15.93
C TYR A 264 13.54 -4.22 -15.97
N ARG A 265 12.95 -3.81 -14.84
CA ARG A 265 11.49 -3.63 -14.68
C ARG A 265 10.96 -2.46 -15.47
N PHE A 266 11.83 -1.52 -15.85
CA PHE A 266 11.46 -0.44 -16.75
C PHE A 266 10.76 -0.98 -18.01
N ALA A 267 11.35 -1.97 -18.67
CA ALA A 267 10.78 -2.59 -19.87
C ALA A 267 9.45 -3.34 -19.62
N THR A 268 9.18 -3.77 -18.38
CA THR A 268 7.89 -4.39 -18.00
C THR A 268 6.84 -3.35 -17.64
N CYS A 269 7.24 -2.25 -17.01
CA CYS A 269 6.34 -1.17 -16.59
C CYS A 269 5.96 -0.26 -17.76
N PHE A 270 6.87 -0.11 -18.72
CA PHE A 270 6.76 0.80 -19.85
C PHE A 270 7.31 0.15 -21.13
N PRO A 271 6.64 -0.87 -21.69
CA PRO A 271 7.16 -1.65 -22.82
C PRO A 271 7.26 -0.88 -24.14
N ASN A 272 6.71 0.34 -24.21
CA ASN A 272 6.67 1.18 -25.42
C ASN A 272 7.36 2.55 -25.23
N ILE A 273 8.16 2.73 -24.18
CA ILE A 273 9.14 3.82 -24.05
C ILE A 273 10.52 3.22 -24.38
#